data_AF-Q7WXV3-F1
#
_entry.id   AF-Q7WXV3-F1
#
_cell.length_a   1.000
_cell.length_b   1.000
_cell.length_c   1.000
_cell.angle_alpha   90.00
_cell.angle_beta   90.00
_cell.angle_gamma   90.00
#
_symmetry.space_group_name_H-M   'P 1'
#
loop_
_entity.id
_entity.type
_entity.pdbx_description
1 polymer ?
#
loop_
_entity_poly.entity_id
_entity_poly.type
_entity_poly.pdbx_seq_one_letter_code
_entity_poly.pdbx_strand_id
1 'polypeptide(L)'
;MKASQTYQCIVKFDGAGFWTNTIQKQRATCTWSDKVAASRLAERLFGEDNAYITRMPVQAGDHEKRIESRWALSCRNPKEVARDA
;
A
#
# COMPACT_ATOMS: atom_id res chain seq x y z
N MET A 1 -15.55 16.18 -3.68
CA MET A 1 -14.17 16.28 -3.13
C MET A 1 -13.82 14.94 -2.50
N LYS A 2 -12.78 14.22 -2.94
CA LYS A 2 -12.22 13.12 -2.14
C LYS A 2 -11.07 13.71 -1.32
N ALA A 3 -11.15 13.60 0.01
CA ALA A 3 -10.04 13.96 0.88
C ALA A 3 -8.79 13.15 0.48
N SER A 4 -7.59 13.67 0.75
CA SER A 4 -6.36 12.87 0.66
C SER A 4 -6.57 11.62 1.51
N GLN A 5 -6.65 10.47 0.84
CA GLN A 5 -7.04 9.22 1.48
C GLN A 5 -5.81 8.36 1.62
N THR A 6 -5.39 8.17 2.87
CA THR A 6 -4.24 7.33 3.21
C THR A 6 -4.73 6.04 3.87
N TYR A 7 -4.24 4.91 3.38
CA TYR A 7 -4.51 3.59 3.93
C TYR A 7 -3.23 2.93 4.43
N GLN A 8 -3.34 2.23 5.55
CA GLN A 8 -2.25 1.39 6.03
C GLN A 8 -2.39 -0.03 5.47
N CYS A 9 -1.38 -0.46 4.73
CA CYS A 9 -1.24 -1.80 4.17
C CYS A 9 -0.20 -2.59 4.95
N ILE A 10 -0.52 -3.83 5.29
CA ILE A 10 0.47 -4.81 5.76
C ILE A 10 0.70 -5.82 4.65
N VAL A 11 1.95 -6.23 4.50
CA VAL A 11 2.35 -7.32 3.60
C VAL A 11 2.84 -8.47 4.44
N LYS A 12 2.43 -9.69 4.07
CA LYS A 12 2.90 -10.93 4.67
C LYS A 12 3.55 -11.79 3.61
N PHE A 13 4.46 -12.65 4.03
CA PHE A 13 5.09 -13.66 3.18
C PHE A 13 4.76 -15.05 3.73
N ASP A 14 4.30 -15.96 2.86
CA ASP A 14 3.90 -17.32 3.23
C ASP A 14 4.87 -18.41 2.76
N GLY A 15 6.00 -18.04 2.18
CA GLY A 15 6.97 -18.96 1.57
C GLY A 15 6.80 -19.11 0.06
N ALA A 16 5.61 -18.85 -0.49
CA ALA A 16 5.33 -18.90 -1.93
C ALA A 16 5.19 -17.49 -2.54
N GLY A 17 4.74 -16.52 -1.76
CA GLY A 17 4.64 -15.14 -2.22
C GLY A 17 4.24 -14.14 -1.15
N PHE A 18 4.23 -12.88 -1.57
CA PHE A 18 3.81 -11.72 -0.79
C PHE A 18 2.32 -11.47 -1.02
N TRP A 19 1.59 -11.20 0.05
CA TRP A 19 0.18 -10.84 -0.01
C TRP A 19 -0.16 -9.73 0.97
N THR A 20 -1.01 -8.80 0.52
CA THR A 20 -1.47 -7.67 1.34
C THR A 20 -2.66 -8.06 2.22
N ASN A 21 -2.95 -7.30 3.28
CA ASN A 21 -4.29 -7.32 3.85
C ASN A 21 -5.34 -6.82 2.84
N THR A 22 -6.61 -7.08 3.15
CA THR A 22 -7.74 -6.58 2.37
C THR A 22 -8.09 -5.16 2.81
N ILE A 23 -8.14 -4.22 1.86
CA ILE A 23 -8.54 -2.82 2.06
C ILE A 23 -9.59 -2.49 1.00
N GLN A 24 -10.73 -1.92 1.41
CA GLN A 24 -11.87 -1.66 0.52
C GLN A 24 -12.27 -2.84 -0.38
N LYS A 25 -12.28 -4.08 0.15
CA LYS A 25 -12.55 -5.33 -0.59
C LYS A 25 -11.48 -5.68 -1.65
N GLN A 26 -10.36 -4.97 -1.69
CA GLN A 26 -9.25 -5.22 -2.62
C GLN A 26 -8.05 -5.80 -1.86
N ARG A 27 -7.32 -6.71 -2.50
CA ARG A 27 -6.09 -7.33 -1.99
C ARG A 27 -5.16 -7.59 -3.16
N ALA A 28 -3.85 -7.46 -2.99
CA ALA A 28 -2.86 -7.81 -4.00
C ALA A 28 -1.95 -8.95 -3.54
N THR A 29 -1.43 -9.70 -4.51
CA THR A 29 -0.40 -10.72 -4.31
C THR A 29 0.69 -10.57 -5.37
N CYS A 30 1.92 -10.98 -5.03
CA CYS A 30 3.00 -11.12 -6.00
C CYS A 30 4.07 -12.08 -5.45
N THR A 31 4.93 -12.61 -6.30
CA THR A 31 6.05 -13.49 -5.90
C THR A 31 7.40 -12.75 -5.83
N TRP A 32 7.44 -11.46 -6.21
CA TRP A 32 8.68 -10.72 -6.42
C TRP A 32 9.20 -9.98 -5.18
N SER A 33 8.36 -9.15 -4.55
CA SER A 33 8.74 -8.38 -3.37
C SER A 33 7.52 -7.84 -2.62
N ASP A 34 7.72 -7.54 -1.34
CA ASP A 34 6.71 -6.89 -0.51
C ASP A 34 6.25 -5.53 -1.07
N LYS A 35 7.21 -4.72 -1.56
CA LYS A 35 6.95 -3.43 -2.20
C LYS A 35 6.01 -3.55 -3.40
N VAL A 36 6.24 -4.53 -4.28
CA VAL A 36 5.39 -4.75 -5.47
C VAL A 36 3.97 -5.15 -5.08
N ALA A 37 3.81 -5.98 -4.04
CA ALA A 37 2.47 -6.30 -3.52
C ALA A 37 1.75 -5.05 -3.00
N ALA A 38 2.44 -4.18 -2.25
CA ALA A 38 1.89 -2.91 -1.78
C ALA A 38 1.55 -1.95 -2.92
N SER A 39 2.43 -1.78 -3.91
CA SER A 39 2.20 -0.95 -5.11
C SER A 39 0.93 -1.39 -5.84
N ARG A 40 0.79 -2.69 -6.13
CA ARG A 40 -0.39 -3.22 -6.81
C ARG A 40 -1.69 -2.98 -6.05
N LEU A 41 -1.67 -3.02 -4.72
CA LEU A 41 -2.86 -2.68 -3.93
C LEU A 41 -3.16 -1.17 -4.03
N ALA A 42 -2.15 -0.31 -3.98
CA ALA A 42 -2.36 1.13 -4.15
C ALA A 42 -2.93 1.49 -5.53
N GLU A 43 -2.39 0.90 -6.59
CA GLU A 43 -2.88 1.07 -7.98
C GLU A 43 -4.34 0.63 -8.11
N ARG A 44 -4.73 -0.46 -7.46
CA ARG A 44 -6.12 -0.93 -7.42
C ARG A 44 -7.07 0.01 -6.65
N LEU A 45 -6.58 0.65 -5.60
CA LEU A 45 -7.36 1.57 -4.77
C LEU A 45 -7.52 2.95 -5.43
N PHE A 46 -6.49 3.41 -6.14
CA PHE A 46 -6.37 4.81 -6.57
C PHE A 46 -6.20 5.03 -8.07
N GLY A 47 -5.90 3.98 -8.84
CA GLY A 47 -5.45 4.05 -10.24
C GLY A 47 -3.93 4.16 -10.35
N GLU A 48 -3.36 3.65 -11.45
CA GLU A 48 -1.90 3.54 -11.65
C GLU A 48 -1.16 4.88 -11.51
N ASP A 49 -1.66 5.94 -12.13
CA ASP A 49 -1.00 7.27 -12.14
C ASP A 49 -1.16 8.08 -10.86
N ASN A 50 -2.03 7.63 -9.94
CA ASN A 50 -2.38 8.37 -8.74
C ASN A 50 -1.87 7.72 -7.46
N ALA A 51 -1.32 6.51 -7.53
CA ALA A 51 -0.94 5.69 -6.40
C ALA A 51 0.47 6.00 -5.90
N TYR A 52 0.59 6.30 -4.61
CA TYR A 52 1.86 6.48 -3.92
C TYR A 52 1.97 5.52 -2.74
N ILE A 53 3.18 5.03 -2.50
CA ILE A 53 3.46 4.18 -1.35
C ILE A 53 4.70 4.66 -0.61
N THR A 54 4.61 4.65 0.72
CA THR A 54 5.75 4.95 1.60
C THR A 54 5.91 3.82 2.61
N ARG A 55 7.11 3.26 2.72
CA ARG A 55 7.40 2.22 3.71
C ARG A 55 7.33 2.81 5.11
N MET A 56 6.59 2.16 5.99
CA MET A 56 6.49 2.53 7.40
C MET A 56 7.54 1.78 8.22
N PRO A 57 7.98 2.34 9.36
CA PRO A 57 8.80 1.61 10.32
C PRO A 57 8.13 0.34 10.82
N VAL A 58 8.94 -0.64 11.21
CA VAL A 58 8.48 -1.85 11.90
C VAL A 58 7.79 -1.45 13.20
N GLN A 59 6.65 -2.06 13.49
CA GLN A 59 5.87 -1.83 14.71
C GLN A 59 5.98 -3.03 15.65
N ALA A 60 5.76 -2.77 16.94
CA ALA A 60 5.67 -3.85 17.93
C ALA A 60 4.57 -4.84 17.55
N GLY A 61 4.86 -6.14 17.62
CA GLY A 61 3.91 -7.19 17.22
C GLY A 61 4.01 -7.63 15.76
N ASP A 62 4.82 -6.97 14.92
CA ASP A 62 4.95 -7.33 13.50
C ASP A 62 5.59 -8.70 13.32
N HIS A 63 6.63 -9.02 14.10
CA HIS A 63 7.31 -10.30 14.04
C HIS A 63 6.38 -11.47 14.44
N GLU A 64 5.67 -11.32 15.57
CA GLU A 64 4.74 -12.32 16.10
C GLU A 64 3.57 -12.57 15.15
N LYS A 65 3.11 -11.53 14.44
CA LYS A 65 2.03 -11.63 13.45
C LYS A 65 2.51 -12.03 12.05
N ARG A 66 3.80 -12.31 11.90
CA ARG A 66 4.47 -12.60 10.63
C ARG A 66 4.18 -11.56 9.55
N ILE A 67 4.24 -10.29 9.95
CA ILE A 67 4.15 -9.15 9.05
C ILE A 67 5.55 -8.89 8.51
N GLU A 68 5.67 -8.96 7.19
CA GLU A 68 6.92 -8.73 6.48
C GLU A 68 7.23 -7.23 6.43
N SER A 69 6.21 -6.42 6.09
CA SER A 69 6.35 -4.97 6.05
C SER A 69 5.02 -4.25 6.11
N ARG A 70 5.11 -2.94 6.34
CA ARG A 70 3.98 -2.03 6.44
C ARG A 70 4.20 -0.84 5.53
N TRP A 71 3.13 -0.40 4.88
CA TRP A 71 3.15 0.65 3.88
C TRP A 71 1.97 1.60 4.09
N ALA A 72 2.24 2.89 3.97
CA ALA A 72 1.20 3.89 3.78
C ALA A 72 0.91 3.98 2.27
N LEU A 73 -0.33 3.73 1.88
CA LEU A 73 -0.82 3.89 0.51
C LEU A 73 -1.61 5.19 0.45
N SER A 74 -1.28 6.10 -0.46
CA SER A 74 -1.97 7.38 -0.61
C SER A 74 -2.25 7.68 -2.08
N CYS A 75 -3.19 8.59 -2.31
CA CYS A 75 -3.41 9.18 -3.63
C CYS A 75 -2.99 10.64 -3.68
N ARG A 76 -2.57 11.12 -4.87
CA ARG A 76 -2.33 12.56 -5.09
C ARG A 76 -3.61 13.34 -4.79
N ASN A 77 -3.48 14.43 -4.01
CA ASN A 77 -4.59 15.35 -3.84
C ASN A 77 -4.69 16.23 -5.11
N PRO A 78 -5.82 16.27 -5.83
CA PRO A 78 -5.94 17.05 -7.07
C PRO A 78 -5.60 18.55 -6.90
N LYS A 79 -5.72 19.08 -5.67
CA LYS A 79 -5.40 20.48 -5.37
C LYS A 79 -3.91 20.81 -5.28
N GLU A 80 -3.02 19.83 -5.08
CA GLU A 80 -1.56 20.09 -5.10
C GLU A 80 -1.03 20.21 -6.53
N VAL A 81 -1.58 19.44 -7.47
CA VAL A 81 -1.14 19.47 -8.89
C VAL A 81 -1.53 20.79 -9.57
N ALA A 82 -2.67 21.38 -9.19
CA ALA A 82 -3.14 22.65 -9.78
C ALA A 82 -2.38 23.90 -9.30
N ARG A 83 -1.36 23.77 -8.44
CA ARG A 83 -0.53 24.88 -7.99
C ARG A 83 0.83 24.97 -8.69
N ASP A 84 1.20 23.96 -9.45
CA ASP A 84 2.47 23.88 -10.19
C ASP A 84 2.30 24.03 -11.72
N ALA A 85 1.13 24.52 -12.17
CA ALA A 85 0.81 24.75 -13.59
C ALA A 85 0.70 26.25 -13.92
#